data_AF-A0A2E0TKK3-F1
#
_entry.id   AF-A0A2E0TKK3-F1
#
_cell.length_a   1.000
_cell.length_b   1.000
_cell.length_c   1.000
_cell.angle_alpha   90.00
_cell.angle_beta   90.00
_cell.angle_gamma   90.00
#
_symmetry.space_group_name_H-M   'P 1'
#
loop_
_entity.id
_entity.type
_entity.pdbx_description
1 polymer ?
#
loop_
_entity_poly.entity_id
_entity_poly.type
_entity_poly.pdbx_seq_one_letter_code
_entity_poly.pdbx_strand_id
1 'polypeptide(L)' 'MRGTIRKLGLEGGLWALVTDDGKTVELIDPPEGLKKDGAKARVEGRRDEAEVTVGMVGDAVRVTSFELLD' A
#
# COMPACT_ATOMS: atom_id res chain seq x y z
N MET A 1 5.94 5.77 5.23
CA MET A 1 4.75 5.43 6.05
C MET A 1 4.93 4.05 6.66
N ARG A 2 4.36 3.79 7.84
CA ARG A 2 4.41 2.47 8.51
C ARG A 2 2.99 1.98 8.74
N GLY A 3 2.78 0.68 8.64
CA GLY A 3 1.45 0.09 8.79
C GLY A 3 1.41 -1.39 8.51
N THR A 4 0.19 -1.88 8.29
CA THR A 4 -0.10 -3.27 7.93
C THR A 4 -0.53 -3.35 6.48
N ILE A 5 0.09 -4.26 5.73
CA ILE A 5 -0.28 -4.55 4.35
C ILE A 5 -1.62 -5.28 4.33
N ARG A 6 -2.51 -4.82 3.44
CA ARG A 6 -3.81 -5.44 3.20
C ARG A 6 -4.07 -5.65 1.72
N LYS A 7 -4.67 -6.79 1.39
CA LYS A 7 -5.28 -7.03 0.07
C LYS A 7 -6.76 -6.70 0.15
N LEU A 8 -7.22 -5.73 -0.65
CA LEU A 8 -8.61 -5.28 -0.69
C LEU A 8 -9.28 -5.71 -2.01
N GLY A 9 -10.55 -6.13 -1.96
CA GLY A 9 -11.33 -6.57 -3.14
C GLY A 9 -11.29 -8.08 -3.41
N LEU A 10 -12.26 -8.60 -4.17
CA LEU A 10 -12.50 -10.05 -4.37
C LEU A 10 -11.94 -10.63 -5.69
N GLU A 11 -11.48 -9.83 -6.65
CA GLU A 11 -10.90 -10.33 -7.92
C GLU A 11 -9.61 -9.56 -8.26
N GLY A 12 -8.45 -10.23 -8.18
CA GLY A 12 -7.14 -9.60 -8.37
C GLY A 12 -6.70 -8.73 -7.19
N GLY A 13 -7.62 -7.91 -6.69
CA GLY A 13 -7.49 -7.05 -5.51
C GLY A 13 -6.46 -5.94 -5.68
N LEU A 14 -6.65 -4.84 -4.95
CA LEU A 14 -5.59 -3.84 -4.77
C LEU A 14 -4.83 -4.12 -3.48
N TRP A 15 -3.59 -3.67 -3.45
CA TRP A 15 -2.78 -3.71 -2.24
C TRP A 15 -2.82 -2.35 -1.57
N ALA A 16 -2.98 -2.34 -0.26
CA ALA A 16 -3.03 -1.13 0.53
C ALA A 16 -2.12 -1.26 1.75
N LEU A 17 -1.67 -0.11 2.26
CA LEU A 17 -1.12 0.01 3.60
C LEU A 17 -2.18 0.65 4.49
N VAL A 18 -2.63 -0.08 5.50
CA VAL A 18 -3.36 0.51 6.64
C VAL A 18 -2.30 1.05 7.59
N THR A 19 -2.12 2.36 7.58
CA THR A 19 -1.07 3.03 8.35
C THR A 19 -1.35 2.96 9.86
N ASP A 20 -0.30 3.13 10.67
CA ASP A 20 -0.43 3.12 12.12
C ASP A 20 -1.32 4.28 12.65
N ASP A 21 -1.51 5.37 11.87
CA ASP A 21 -2.46 6.47 12.15
C ASP A 21 -3.89 6.22 11.61
N GLY A 22 -4.17 5.01 11.11
CA GLY A 22 -5.51 4.56 10.71
C GLY A 22 -5.95 4.95 9.30
N LYS A 23 -5.07 5.52 8.47
CA LYS A 23 -5.37 5.81 7.07
C LYS A 23 -5.20 4.56 6.23
N THR A 24 -5.97 4.44 5.16
CA THR A 24 -5.76 3.43 4.13
C THR A 24 -5.14 4.12 2.93
N VAL A 25 -4.00 3.63 2.48
CA VAL A 25 -3.28 4.16 1.31
C VAL A 25 -3.14 3.05 0.30
N GLU A 26 -3.66 3.25 -0.91
CA GLU A 26 -3.46 2.34 -2.03
C GLU A 26 -1.98 2.32 -2.44
N LEU A 27 -1.44 1.11 -2.64
CA LEU A 27 -0.07 0.89 -3.11
C LEU A 27 -0.13 0.66 -4.61
N ILE A 28 0.42 1.60 -5.37
CA ILE A 28 0.52 1.52 -6.83
C ILE A 28 1.81 0.79 -7.19
N ASP A 29 1.67 -0.22 -8.06
CA ASP A 29 2.74 -1.11 -8.53
C ASP A 29 3.67 -1.64 -7.41
N PRO A 30 3.12 -2.22 -6.32
CA PRO A 30 3.94 -2.70 -5.23
C PRO A 30 4.78 -3.90 -5.70
N PRO A 31 6.06 -3.99 -5.28
CA PRO A 31 6.90 -5.14 -5.58
C PRO A 31 6.33 -6.41 -4.94
N GLU A 32 6.52 -7.57 -5.59
CA GLU A 32 5.98 -8.87 -5.12
C GLU A 32 6.33 -9.20 -3.67
N GLY A 33 7.53 -8.82 -3.20
CA GLY A 33 7.95 -9.03 -1.81
C GLY A 33 7.11 -8.29 -0.77
N LEU A 34 6.44 -7.20 -1.16
CA LEU A 34 5.56 -6.40 -0.30
C LEU A 34 4.11 -6.91 -0.31
N LYS A 35 3.72 -7.71 -1.29
CA LYS A 35 2.35 -8.25 -1.49
C LYS A 35 2.02 -9.39 -0.51
N LYS A 36 2.04 -9.11 0.79
CA LYS A 36 1.82 -10.06 1.88
C LYS A 36 0.77 -9.55 2.86
N ASP A 37 -0.46 -10.07 2.77
CA ASP A 37 -1.53 -9.63 3.66
C ASP A 37 -1.18 -9.88 5.13
N GLY A 38 -1.40 -8.87 5.98
CA GLY A 38 -1.10 -8.93 7.41
C GLY A 38 0.32 -8.58 7.79
N ALA A 39 1.26 -8.50 6.85
CA ALA A 39 2.64 -8.11 7.14
C ALA A 39 2.71 -6.66 7.64
N LYS A 40 3.56 -6.41 8.64
CA LYS A 40 3.96 -5.05 9.00
C LYS A 40 5.05 -4.58 8.05
N ALA A 41 4.98 -3.33 7.61
CA ALA A 41 5.96 -2.78 6.68
C ALA A 41 6.18 -1.28 6.89
N ARG A 42 7.37 -0.83 6.55
CA ARG A 42 7.68 0.57 6.22
C ARG A 42 7.71 0.69 4.70
N VAL A 43 6.97 1.66 4.17
CA VAL A 43 6.86 1.92 2.73
C VAL A 43 7.27 3.36 2.44
N GLU A 44 8.10 3.56 1.42
CA GLU A 44 8.39 4.87 0.85
C GLU A 44 7.89 4.91 -0.59
N GLY A 45 7.47 6.10 -1.03
CA GLY A 45 6.92 6.27 -2.35
C GLY A 45 6.52 7.70 -2.67
N ARG A 46 6.07 7.90 -3.91
CA ARG A 46 5.72 9.20 -4.49
C ARG A 46 4.21 9.31 -4.69
N ARG A 47 3.64 10.46 -4.31
CA ARG A 47 2.18 10.71 -4.35
C ARG A 47 1.74 11.44 -5.62
N ASP A 48 2.60 12.30 -6.14
CA ASP A 48 2.45 13.00 -7.42
C ASP A 48 2.40 12.05 -8.62
N GLU A 49 2.94 10.84 -8.50
CA GLU A 49 2.83 9.78 -9.51
C GLU A 49 1.63 8.83 -9.26
N ALA A 50 0.76 9.16 -8.30
CA ALA A 50 -0.37 8.37 -7.84
C ALA A 50 -1.70 9.14 -7.96
N GLU A 51 -1.82 10.02 -8.97
CA GLU A 51 -2.96 10.94 -9.17
C GLU A 51 -4.31 10.25 -9.41
N VAL A 52 -4.34 8.93 -9.61
CA VAL A 52 -5.57 8.15 -9.79
C VAL A 52 -5.54 6.89 -8.91
N THR A 53 -6.39 6.84 -7.90
CA THR A 53 -6.65 5.61 -7.13
C THR A 53 -7.55 4.69 -7.96
N VAL A 54 -7.17 3.43 -8.17
CA VAL A 54 -8.03 2.48 -8.87
C VAL A 54 -9.19 2.04 -7.97
N GLY A 55 -8.97 2.04 -6.65
CA GLY A 55 -9.92 1.51 -5.67
C GLY A 55 -10.85 2.48 -4.96
N MET A 56 -10.87 3.77 -5.34
CA MET A 56 -11.59 4.83 -4.60
C MET A 56 -11.19 4.96 -3.12
N VAL A 57 -9.99 4.50 -2.74
CA VAL A 57 -9.41 4.67 -1.39
C VAL A 57 -9.15 6.15 -1.08
N GLY A 58 -8.97 6.97 -2.11
CA GLY A 58 -8.78 8.41 -2.04
C GLY A 58 -7.33 8.84 -1.83
N ASP A 59 -6.50 8.00 -1.20
CA ASP A 59 -5.07 8.22 -1.06
C ASP A 59 -4.26 7.07 -1.68
N ALA A 60 -3.22 7.40 -2.44
CA ALA A 60 -2.40 6.43 -3.14
C ALA A 60 -0.91 6.84 -3.14
N VAL A 61 -0.04 5.84 -3.23
CA VAL A 61 1.40 6.04 -3.35
C VAL A 61 2.02 5.01 -4.30
N ARG A 62 2.84 5.48 -5.23
CA ARG A 62 3.69 4.62 -6.04
C ARG A 62 4.91 4.18 -5.24
N VAL A 63 5.03 2.88 -5.00
CA VAL A 63 6.07 2.32 -4.11
C VAL A 63 7.45 2.46 -4.75
N THR A 64 8.38 3.10 -4.04
CA THR A 64 9.78 3.22 -4.48
C THR A 64 10.71 2.31 -3.66
N SER A 65 10.39 2.07 -2.39
CA SER A 65 11.13 1.16 -1.52
C SER A 65 10.23 0.63 -0.40
N PHE A 66 10.63 -0.50 0.20
CA PHE A 66 9.95 -1.04 1.37
C PHE A 66 10.91 -1.83 2.27
N GLU A 67 10.49 -1.97 3.52
CA GLU A 67 11.10 -2.82 4.53
C GLU A 67 9.97 -3.59 5.23
N LEU A 68 10.07 -4.92 5.28
CA LEU A 68 9.18 -5.72 6.11
C LEU A 68 9.63 -5.63 7.56
N LEU A 69 8.68 -5.47 8.46
CA LEU A 69 8.92 -5.35 9.89
C LEU A 69 8.47 -6.66 10.55
N ASP A 70 9.27 -7.14 11.49
CA ASP A 70 8.96 -8.29 12.34
C ASP A 70 7.80 -8.01 13.32
#